data_AF-A0A7R9Y2Z0-F1
#
_entry.id   AF-A0A7R9Y2Z0-F1
#
_cell.length_a   1.000
_cell.length_b   1.000
_cell.length_c   1.000
_cell.angle_alpha   90.00
_cell.angle_beta   90.00
_cell.angle_gamma   90.00
#
_symmetry.space_group_name_H-M   'P 1'
#
loop_
_entity.id
_entity.type
_entity.pdbx_description
1 polymer ?
#
loop_
_entity_poly.entity_id
_entity_poly.type
_entity_poly.pdbx_seq_one_letter_code
_entity_poly.pdbx_strand_id
1 'polypeptide(L)'
;SSSSSSSSAPAEHVVPRTYGTPSTAGTAEAAAVAAAAERVVLPEVCEHLIRHGYAVVDGALDGVTVGEGGASLSETLRRELDRLASSSDADADADASSAGSSRAPDGMKRNATVLVQKDRVVELEKANIFEAEVHAMKDEMASRFPAFRALREDRTFLTLLNAHAPPRTRAEDLHHQVVKLQVNFGMGACFPLHFDSAAELDGRRVTALTYLNPGWKEGDGGELVVYPFPSPPVKIEPRMGRVVLFSAANMLHRVLPSKARRLCFTQWFFARSAGGSSVSSSAAGSSGSAANGGVGGDG
;
A
#
# COMPACT_ATOMS: atom_id res chain seq x y z
N SER A 1 11.74 6.98 -59.43
CA SER A 1 10.80 7.49 -58.40
C SER A 1 10.22 6.29 -57.66
N SER A 2 10.94 5.82 -56.65
CA SER A 2 10.53 4.70 -55.79
C SER A 2 9.98 5.28 -54.48
N SER A 3 8.66 5.23 -54.33
CA SER A 3 7.94 5.63 -53.12
C SER A 3 8.03 4.51 -52.08
N SER A 4 8.78 4.74 -51.01
CA SER A 4 8.83 3.90 -49.82
C SER A 4 7.66 4.23 -48.89
N SER A 5 6.67 3.35 -48.81
CA SER A 5 5.62 3.37 -47.80
C SER A 5 6.15 2.79 -46.48
N SER A 6 6.32 3.64 -45.47
CA SER A 6 6.64 3.23 -44.10
C SER A 6 5.38 2.66 -43.43
N SER A 7 5.35 1.35 -43.22
CA SER A 7 4.38 0.70 -42.34
C SER A 7 4.84 0.88 -40.90
N SER A 8 4.08 1.62 -40.09
CA SER A 8 4.27 1.67 -38.64
C SER A 8 3.69 0.40 -38.02
N ALA A 9 4.54 -0.41 -37.39
CA ALA A 9 4.08 -1.56 -36.61
C ALA A 9 3.22 -1.08 -35.42
N PRO A 10 2.11 -1.76 -35.08
CA PRO A 10 1.33 -1.45 -33.89
C PRO A 10 2.15 -1.76 -32.64
N ALA A 11 2.00 -0.93 -31.59
CA ALA A 11 2.62 -1.15 -30.30
C ALA A 11 2.21 -2.53 -29.75
N GLU A 12 3.18 -3.41 -29.50
CA GLU A 12 2.93 -4.71 -28.87
C GLU A 12 2.37 -4.46 -27.46
N HIS A 13 1.09 -4.79 -27.27
CA HIS A 13 0.51 -4.93 -25.94
C HIS A 13 1.29 -6.01 -25.18
N VAL A 14 2.09 -5.59 -24.21
CA VAL A 14 2.80 -6.50 -23.29
C VAL A 14 1.75 -7.23 -22.46
N VAL A 15 1.46 -8.48 -22.80
CA VAL A 15 0.56 -9.34 -22.01
C VAL A 15 1.34 -9.82 -20.77
N PRO A 16 0.92 -9.46 -19.54
CA PRO A 16 1.59 -9.91 -18.33
C PRO A 16 1.56 -11.44 -18.23
N ARG A 17 2.72 -12.08 -18.10
CA ARG A 17 2.78 -13.50 -17.71
C ARG A 17 2.43 -13.63 -16.23
N THR A 18 1.18 -13.93 -15.91
CA THR A 18 0.77 -14.35 -14.56
C THR A 18 0.81 -15.87 -14.44
N TYR A 19 1.43 -16.39 -13.38
CA TYR A 19 1.27 -17.79 -12.99
C TYR A 19 -0.17 -17.98 -12.49
N GLY A 20 -1.01 -18.63 -13.30
CA GLY A 20 -2.43 -18.83 -13.01
C GLY A 20 -3.31 -17.62 -13.38
N THR A 21 -4.57 -17.91 -13.70
CA THR A 21 -5.62 -16.90 -13.84
C THR A 21 -6.10 -16.52 -12.44
N PRO A 22 -6.03 -15.24 -12.02
CA PRO A 22 -6.53 -14.83 -10.72
C PRO A 22 -8.02 -15.13 -10.55
N SER A 23 -8.47 -15.32 -9.32
CA SER A 23 -9.88 -15.61 -9.03
C SER A 23 -10.80 -14.44 -9.34
N THR A 24 -10.26 -13.21 -9.34
CA THR A 24 -10.98 -11.99 -9.74
C THR A 24 -10.95 -11.75 -11.25
N ALA A 25 -10.33 -12.62 -12.05
CA ALA A 25 -10.27 -12.41 -13.49
C ALA A 25 -11.68 -12.33 -14.10
N GLY A 26 -11.91 -11.29 -14.91
CA GLY A 26 -13.20 -11.03 -15.54
C GLY A 26 -14.23 -10.30 -14.67
N THR A 27 -13.91 -9.97 -13.40
CA THR A 27 -14.80 -9.13 -12.59
C THR A 27 -14.67 -7.65 -12.95
N ALA A 28 -15.71 -6.88 -12.64
CA ALA A 28 -15.74 -5.44 -12.81
C ALA A 28 -14.65 -4.73 -11.98
N GLU A 29 -14.37 -5.21 -10.77
CA GLU A 29 -13.34 -4.68 -9.89
C GLU A 29 -11.94 -4.90 -10.46
N ALA A 30 -11.66 -6.09 -11.00
CA ALA A 30 -10.37 -6.38 -11.62
C ALA A 30 -10.11 -5.49 -12.84
N ALA A 31 -11.12 -5.29 -13.69
CA ALA A 31 -11.02 -4.37 -14.82
C ALA A 31 -10.78 -2.91 -14.37
N ALA A 32 -11.52 -2.46 -13.34
CA ALA A 32 -11.34 -1.11 -12.79
C ALA A 32 -9.94 -0.92 -12.17
N VAL A 33 -9.44 -1.89 -11.42
CA VAL A 33 -8.10 -1.84 -10.81
C VAL A 33 -7.01 -1.79 -11.88
N ALA A 34 -7.11 -2.63 -12.91
CA ALA A 34 -6.16 -2.62 -14.03
C ALA A 34 -6.17 -1.26 -14.77
N ALA A 35 -7.36 -0.73 -15.06
CA ALA A 35 -7.51 0.58 -15.70
C ALA A 35 -6.95 1.73 -14.85
N ALA A 36 -7.11 1.67 -13.52
CA ALA A 36 -6.48 2.63 -12.63
C ALA A 36 -4.94 2.51 -12.64
N ALA A 37 -4.41 1.28 -12.66
CA ALA A 37 -2.96 1.05 -12.76
C ALA A 37 -2.37 1.63 -14.05
N GLU A 38 -3.06 1.47 -15.19
CA GLU A 38 -2.66 2.05 -16.49
C GLU A 38 -2.63 3.59 -16.48
N ARG A 39 -3.50 4.23 -15.69
CA ARG A 39 -3.49 5.69 -15.51
C ARG A 39 -2.40 6.18 -14.55
N VAL A 40 -1.98 5.32 -13.61
CA VAL A 40 -0.95 5.67 -12.63
C VAL A 40 0.45 5.47 -13.21
N VAL A 41 0.69 4.34 -13.88
CA VAL A 41 2.03 3.91 -14.26
C VAL A 41 2.31 4.28 -15.72
N LEU A 42 2.32 5.58 -15.99
CA LEU A 42 2.68 6.14 -17.30
C LEU A 42 4.20 6.30 -17.42
N PRO A 43 4.78 6.26 -18.64
CA PRO A 43 6.21 6.47 -18.86
C PRO A 43 6.76 7.73 -18.19
N GLU A 44 6.06 8.86 -18.29
CA GLU A 44 6.46 10.14 -17.69
C GLU A 44 6.40 10.14 -16.15
N VAL A 45 5.45 9.39 -15.56
CA VAL A 45 5.36 9.22 -14.11
C VAL A 45 6.55 8.40 -13.62
N CYS A 46 6.89 7.32 -14.34
CA CYS A 46 8.06 6.50 -14.06
C CYS A 46 9.37 7.27 -14.24
N GLU A 47 9.51 8.09 -15.29
CA GLU A 47 10.67 8.96 -15.47
C GLU A 47 10.83 9.94 -14.30
N HIS A 48 9.73 10.58 -13.88
CA HIS A 48 9.75 11.49 -12.74
C HIS A 48 10.12 10.76 -11.44
N LEU A 49 9.56 9.56 -11.21
CA LEU A 49 9.90 8.71 -10.06
C LEU A 49 11.40 8.37 -10.05
N ILE A 50 11.97 7.97 -11.18
CA ILE A 50 13.40 7.63 -11.30
C ILE A 50 14.27 8.85 -11.07
N ARG A 51 13.89 10.00 -11.63
CA ARG A 51 14.68 11.24 -11.58
C ARG A 51 14.64 11.92 -10.22
N HIS A 52 13.48 11.95 -9.58
CA HIS A 52 13.24 12.73 -8.36
C HIS A 52 13.01 11.88 -7.12
N GLY A 53 12.91 10.55 -7.27
CA GLY A 53 12.64 9.61 -6.18
C GLY A 53 11.17 9.54 -5.77
N TYR A 54 10.29 10.35 -6.36
CA TYR A 54 8.84 10.31 -6.15
C TYR A 54 8.08 10.81 -7.40
N ALA A 55 6.79 10.50 -7.48
CA ALA A 55 5.85 11.06 -8.44
C ALA A 55 4.44 11.15 -7.83
N VAL A 56 3.64 12.12 -8.26
CA VAL A 56 2.26 12.33 -7.80
C VAL A 56 1.32 12.27 -9.00
N VAL A 57 0.28 11.45 -8.91
CA VAL A 57 -0.77 11.33 -9.92
C VAL A 57 -2.10 11.70 -9.28
N ASP A 58 -2.72 12.76 -9.80
CA ASP A 58 -4.02 13.23 -9.33
C ASP A 58 -5.17 12.54 -10.08
N GLY A 59 -6.23 12.20 -9.34
CA GLY A 59 -7.45 11.64 -9.91
C GLY A 59 -7.28 10.32 -10.66
N ALA A 60 -6.26 9.52 -10.33
CA ALA A 60 -5.93 8.31 -11.08
C ALA A 60 -7.06 7.26 -11.03
N LEU A 61 -7.86 7.29 -9.95
CA LEU A 61 -9.03 6.43 -9.75
C LEU A 61 -10.34 7.13 -10.15
N ASP A 62 -10.30 8.42 -10.49
CA ASP A 62 -11.51 9.21 -10.74
C ASP A 62 -12.09 8.86 -12.11
N GLY A 63 -13.42 8.71 -12.16
CA GLY A 63 -14.14 8.29 -13.37
C GLY A 63 -13.82 6.85 -13.84
N VAL A 64 -12.98 6.09 -13.13
CA VAL A 64 -12.87 4.64 -13.33
C VAL A 64 -14.03 3.99 -12.62
N THR A 65 -15.00 3.45 -13.35
CA THR A 65 -16.20 2.84 -12.75
C THR A 65 -16.02 1.34 -12.53
N VAL A 66 -16.59 0.84 -11.44
CA VAL A 66 -16.69 -0.60 -11.19
C VAL A 66 -17.97 -1.12 -11.85
N GLY A 67 -17.83 -1.64 -13.07
CA GLY A 67 -18.95 -2.12 -13.87
C GLY A 67 -19.66 -1.00 -14.63
N GLU A 68 -20.57 -1.37 -15.52
CA GLU A 68 -21.32 -0.42 -16.34
C GLU A 68 -22.32 0.36 -15.46
N GLY A 69 -22.21 1.69 -15.43
CA GLY A 69 -23.04 2.56 -14.58
C GLY A 69 -22.77 2.44 -13.08
N GLY A 70 -21.69 1.76 -12.67
CA GLY A 70 -21.33 1.58 -11.27
C GLY A 70 -20.68 2.81 -10.63
N ALA A 71 -20.45 2.73 -9.32
CA ALA A 71 -19.70 3.76 -8.57
C ALA A 71 -18.25 3.84 -9.04
N SER A 72 -17.58 4.96 -8.75
CA SER A 72 -16.15 5.06 -9.04
C SER A 72 -15.34 4.07 -8.19
N LEU A 73 -14.17 3.66 -8.68
CA LEU A 73 -13.26 2.79 -7.95
C LEU A 73 -12.80 3.44 -6.64
N SER A 74 -12.55 4.75 -6.66
CA SER A 74 -12.17 5.50 -5.46
C SER A 74 -13.28 5.44 -4.40
N GLU A 75 -14.54 5.67 -4.78
CA GLU A 75 -15.69 5.56 -3.88
C GLU A 75 -15.89 4.12 -3.37
N THR A 76 -15.72 3.13 -4.24
CA THR A 76 -15.89 1.71 -3.91
C THR A 76 -14.85 1.26 -2.88
N LEU A 77 -13.57 1.56 -3.11
CA LEU A 77 -12.48 1.26 -2.17
C LEU A 77 -12.67 1.99 -0.83
N ARG A 78 -13.12 3.24 -0.87
CA ARG A 78 -13.42 3.99 0.36
C ARG A 78 -14.55 3.33 1.14
N ARG A 79 -15.65 2.94 0.49
CA ARG A 79 -16.78 2.26 1.14
C ARG A 79 -16.37 0.90 1.72
N GLU A 80 -15.53 0.14 1.03
CA GLU A 80 -14.96 -1.09 1.57
C GLU A 80 -14.11 -0.85 2.82
N LEU A 81 -13.25 0.18 2.80
CA LEU A 81 -12.41 0.51 3.94
C LEU A 81 -13.22 1.02 5.12
N ASP A 82 -14.25 1.82 4.87
CA ASP A 82 -15.22 2.25 5.87
C ASP A 82 -15.91 1.03 6.50
N ARG A 83 -16.45 0.11 5.69
CA ARG A 83 -17.10 -1.11 6.20
C ARG A 83 -16.17 -1.99 7.01
N LEU A 84 -14.91 -2.14 6.60
CA LEU A 84 -13.90 -2.89 7.36
C LEU A 84 -13.55 -2.20 8.70
N ALA A 85 -13.54 -0.87 8.72
CA ALA A 85 -13.24 -0.11 9.93
C ALA A 85 -14.44 0.07 10.88
N SER A 86 -15.66 -0.15 10.39
CA SER A 86 -16.92 -0.06 11.14
C SER A 86 -17.50 -1.42 11.53
N SER A 87 -16.83 -2.53 11.22
CA SER A 87 -17.33 -3.91 11.45
C SER A 87 -17.43 -4.33 12.93
N SER A 88 -17.36 -3.40 13.88
CA SER A 88 -17.91 -3.60 15.21
C SER A 88 -19.43 -3.36 15.15
N ASP A 89 -20.24 -4.27 15.69
CA ASP A 89 -21.67 -4.05 16.00
C ASP A 89 -21.86 -2.97 17.10
N ALA A 90 -21.16 -1.84 17.03
CA ALA A 90 -21.21 -0.75 18.00
C ALA A 90 -21.07 0.61 17.33
N ASP A 91 -22.18 1.36 17.38
CA ASP A 91 -22.32 2.81 17.45
C ASP A 91 -22.01 3.64 16.19
N ALA A 92 -23.05 3.83 15.39
CA ALA A 92 -23.19 4.89 14.40
C ALA A 92 -23.51 6.28 15.03
N ASP A 93 -23.43 6.44 16.35
CA ASP A 93 -23.81 7.68 17.06
C ASP A 93 -22.71 8.24 17.98
N ALA A 94 -21.44 7.86 17.78
CA ALA A 94 -20.33 8.50 18.49
C ALA A 94 -20.03 9.87 17.85
N ASP A 95 -20.59 10.90 18.47
CA ASP A 95 -20.08 12.28 18.42
C ASP A 95 -18.54 12.27 18.42
N ALA A 96 -17.93 13.07 17.54
CA ALA A 96 -16.49 13.15 17.31
C ALA A 96 -15.68 13.66 18.54
N SER A 97 -16.34 13.75 19.70
CA SER A 97 -15.81 14.17 21.01
C SER A 97 -15.50 12.99 21.95
N SER A 98 -15.97 11.76 21.69
CA SER A 98 -15.67 10.62 22.56
C SER A 98 -14.31 10.00 22.22
N ALA A 99 -13.29 10.35 23.02
CA ALA A 99 -11.99 9.71 22.98
C ALA A 99 -12.11 8.19 23.26
N GLY A 100 -11.63 7.39 22.31
CA GLY A 100 -11.15 6.04 22.59
C GLY A 100 -12.20 4.92 22.57
N SER A 101 -12.51 4.41 21.38
CA SER A 101 -12.73 2.97 21.30
C SER A 101 -11.37 2.28 21.51
N SER A 102 -11.23 1.62 22.66
CA SER A 102 -10.02 0.86 23.02
C SER A 102 -9.87 -0.44 22.21
N ARG A 103 -10.87 -0.81 21.41
CA ARG A 103 -10.86 -2.03 20.62
C ARG A 103 -10.62 -1.72 19.14
N ALA A 104 -9.71 -2.45 18.52
CA ALA A 104 -9.51 -2.37 17.08
C ALA A 104 -10.75 -2.92 16.34
N PRO A 105 -11.14 -2.33 15.19
CA PRO A 105 -12.19 -2.89 14.34
C PRO A 105 -11.90 -4.35 13.97
N ASP A 106 -12.93 -5.17 13.84
CA ASP A 106 -12.76 -6.58 13.50
C ASP A 106 -12.13 -6.71 12.10
N GLY A 107 -10.94 -7.32 12.04
CA GLY A 107 -10.12 -7.45 10.83
C GLY A 107 -9.03 -6.39 10.67
N MET A 108 -8.93 -5.44 11.61
CA MET A 108 -7.82 -4.48 11.71
C MET A 108 -7.04 -4.66 13.01
N LYS A 109 -5.78 -4.21 13.01
CA LYS A 109 -4.93 -4.10 14.21
C LYS A 109 -4.43 -2.67 14.38
N ARG A 110 -3.97 -2.31 15.58
CA ARG A 110 -3.31 -1.02 15.80
C ARG A 110 -2.01 -0.97 15.01
N ASN A 111 -1.75 0.17 14.36
CA ASN A 111 -0.46 0.39 13.72
C ASN A 111 0.59 0.65 14.81
N ALA A 112 1.74 -0.02 14.73
CA ALA A 112 2.85 0.21 15.63
C ALA A 112 4.15 0.46 14.85
N THR A 113 5.04 1.26 15.42
CA THR A 113 6.45 1.28 14.98
C THR A 113 7.19 0.21 15.77
N VAL A 114 7.76 -0.75 15.08
CA VAL A 114 8.59 -1.79 15.69
C VAL A 114 10.01 -1.26 15.84
N LEU A 115 10.47 -1.13 17.08
CA LEU A 115 11.84 -0.78 17.43
C LEU A 115 12.58 -2.04 17.86
N VAL A 116 13.54 -2.47 17.02
CA VAL A 116 14.41 -3.60 17.33
C VAL A 116 15.66 -3.08 18.05
N GLN A 117 15.89 -3.55 19.26
CA GLN A 117 17.11 -3.35 20.04
C GLN A 117 17.78 -4.72 20.26
N LYS A 118 19.07 -4.74 20.61
CA LYS A 118 19.90 -5.97 20.68
C LYS A 118 19.22 -7.15 21.40
N ASP A 119 18.48 -6.89 22.47
CA ASP A 119 17.84 -7.92 23.30
C ASP A 119 16.31 -7.78 23.43
N ARG A 120 15.69 -6.85 22.70
CA ARG A 120 14.24 -6.63 22.78
C ARG A 120 13.65 -6.02 21.53
N VAL A 121 12.41 -6.41 21.25
CA VAL A 121 11.54 -5.75 20.29
C VAL A 121 10.51 -4.94 21.07
N VAL A 122 10.44 -3.63 20.80
CA VAL A 122 9.47 -2.73 21.42
C VAL A 122 8.52 -2.24 20.35
N GLU A 123 7.23 -2.45 20.53
CA GLU A 123 6.20 -1.91 19.64
C GLU A 123 5.65 -0.60 20.21
N LEU A 124 5.84 0.49 19.46
CA LEU A 124 5.24 1.78 19.76
C LEU A 124 3.95 1.94 18.97
N GLU A 125 2.85 1.55 19.59
CA GLU A 125 1.52 1.74 19.02
C GLU A 125 1.23 3.22 18.76
N LYS A 126 0.68 3.51 17.59
CA LYS A 126 0.19 4.84 17.22
C LYS A 126 -1.28 4.89 17.57
N ALA A 127 -1.61 5.72 18.56
CA ALA A 127 -2.99 5.97 18.93
C ALA A 127 -3.81 6.38 17.69
N ASN A 128 -5.03 5.85 17.58
CA ASN A 128 -6.01 6.19 16.53
C ASN A 128 -5.62 5.79 15.09
N ILE A 129 -4.56 5.00 14.90
CA ILE A 129 -4.19 4.46 13.58
C ILE A 129 -4.36 2.94 13.60
N PHE A 130 -5.14 2.45 12.65
CA PHE A 130 -5.42 1.04 12.44
C PHE A 130 -5.01 0.62 11.05
N GLU A 131 -4.58 -0.63 10.91
CA GLU A 131 -4.15 -1.20 9.65
C GLU A 131 -4.65 -2.64 9.46
N ALA A 132 -4.74 -3.05 8.20
CA ALA A 132 -5.00 -4.42 7.81
C ALA A 132 -4.16 -4.77 6.58
N GLU A 133 -3.61 -5.97 6.54
CA GLU A 133 -2.87 -6.46 5.38
C GLU A 133 -3.77 -7.36 4.55
N VAL A 134 -4.07 -6.95 3.32
CA VAL A 134 -5.02 -7.67 2.45
C VAL A 134 -4.50 -9.07 2.09
N HIS A 135 -3.18 -9.24 2.03
CA HIS A 135 -2.55 -10.53 1.74
C HIS A 135 -2.62 -11.51 2.92
N ALA A 136 -2.80 -11.01 4.14
CA ALA A 136 -3.01 -11.83 5.34
C ALA A 136 -4.50 -12.16 5.58
N MET A 137 -5.42 -11.58 4.80
CA MET A 137 -6.85 -11.88 4.91
C MET A 137 -7.14 -13.28 4.37
N LYS A 138 -7.90 -14.06 5.14
CA LYS A 138 -8.51 -15.31 4.69
C LYS A 138 -9.45 -15.05 3.52
N ASP A 139 -9.60 -16.02 2.62
CA ASP A 139 -10.41 -15.85 1.40
C ASP A 139 -11.88 -15.49 1.70
N GLU A 140 -12.46 -16.05 2.76
CA GLU A 140 -13.81 -15.72 3.23
C GLU A 140 -13.94 -14.24 3.63
N MET A 141 -12.91 -13.66 4.24
CA MET A 141 -12.91 -12.24 4.58
C MET A 141 -12.69 -11.39 3.33
N ALA A 142 -11.72 -11.77 2.49
CA ALA A 142 -11.39 -11.05 1.27
C ALA A 142 -12.56 -10.99 0.28
N SER A 143 -13.42 -12.02 0.22
CA SER A 143 -14.60 -12.04 -0.66
C SER A 143 -15.66 -10.99 -0.28
N ARG A 144 -15.66 -10.49 0.97
CA ARG A 144 -16.54 -9.40 1.42
C ARG A 144 -16.10 -8.02 0.93
N PHE A 145 -14.87 -7.94 0.41
CA PHE A 145 -14.20 -6.72 -0.06
C PHE A 145 -13.62 -6.94 -1.48
N PRO A 146 -14.49 -7.10 -2.50
CA PRO A 146 -14.07 -7.48 -3.84
C PRO A 146 -13.08 -6.50 -4.49
N ALA A 147 -13.17 -5.20 -4.21
CA ALA A 147 -12.21 -4.24 -4.77
C ALA A 147 -10.82 -4.37 -4.13
N PHE A 148 -10.73 -4.61 -2.82
CA PHE A 148 -9.44 -4.93 -2.19
C PHE A 148 -8.90 -6.29 -2.61
N ARG A 149 -9.76 -7.30 -2.82
CA ARG A 149 -9.35 -8.58 -3.39
C ARG A 149 -8.77 -8.42 -4.79
N ALA A 150 -9.43 -7.63 -5.65
CA ALA A 150 -8.95 -7.30 -6.99
C ALA A 150 -7.59 -6.58 -6.94
N LEU A 151 -7.39 -5.61 -6.04
CA LEU A 151 -6.09 -4.95 -5.82
C LEU A 151 -4.99 -5.93 -5.39
N ARG A 152 -5.32 -6.89 -4.51
CA ARG A 152 -4.39 -7.94 -4.10
C ARG A 152 -3.96 -8.80 -5.29
N GLU A 153 -4.90 -9.18 -6.15
CA GLU A 153 -4.68 -10.14 -7.22
C GLU A 153 -4.16 -9.54 -8.53
N ASP A 154 -4.45 -8.27 -8.82
CA ASP A 154 -3.99 -7.57 -10.01
C ASP A 154 -2.46 -7.56 -10.13
N ARG A 155 -1.95 -7.65 -11.36
CA ARG A 155 -0.51 -7.57 -11.65
C ARG A 155 -0.18 -6.47 -12.66
N THR A 156 -1.17 -5.69 -13.08
CA THR A 156 -1.01 -4.64 -14.07
C THR A 156 -0.05 -3.58 -13.57
N PHE A 157 -0.23 -3.09 -12.33
CA PHE A 157 0.65 -2.07 -11.74
C PHE A 157 2.12 -2.53 -11.70
N LEU A 158 2.38 -3.71 -11.15
CA LEU A 158 3.72 -4.29 -11.05
C LEU A 158 4.36 -4.48 -12.44
N THR A 159 3.56 -4.96 -13.40
CA THR A 159 4.03 -5.22 -14.76
C THR A 159 4.42 -3.94 -15.48
N LEU A 160 3.58 -2.90 -15.37
CA LEU A 160 3.86 -1.60 -15.95
C LEU A 160 5.06 -0.92 -15.29
N LEU A 161 5.25 -1.09 -13.97
CA LEU A 161 6.45 -0.60 -13.29
C LEU A 161 7.72 -1.25 -13.86
N ASN A 162 7.73 -2.58 -14.04
CA ASN A 162 8.86 -3.27 -14.68
C ASN A 162 9.08 -2.83 -16.14
N ALA A 163 8.02 -2.51 -16.87
CA ALA A 163 8.09 -2.09 -18.27
C ALA A 163 8.61 -0.64 -18.43
N HIS A 164 8.14 0.28 -17.60
CA HIS A 164 8.39 1.72 -17.73
C HIS A 164 9.48 2.26 -16.80
N ALA A 165 9.81 1.54 -15.73
CA ALA A 165 10.94 1.81 -14.85
C ALA A 165 11.82 0.55 -14.71
N PRO A 166 12.37 0.03 -15.82
CA PRO A 166 13.11 -1.22 -15.80
C PRO A 166 14.34 -1.11 -14.88
N PRO A 167 14.61 -2.14 -14.08
CA PRO A 167 15.79 -2.15 -13.23
C PRO A 167 17.08 -2.26 -14.06
N ARG A 168 18.23 -2.07 -13.41
CA ARG A 168 19.54 -2.20 -14.08
C ARG A 168 19.83 -3.66 -14.44
N THR A 169 19.32 -4.60 -13.64
CA THR A 169 19.52 -6.03 -13.83
C THR A 169 18.22 -6.81 -13.65
N ARG A 170 18.08 -7.97 -14.30
CA ARG A 170 16.92 -8.87 -14.10
C ARG A 170 16.77 -9.38 -12.66
N ALA A 171 17.86 -9.39 -11.90
CA ALA A 171 17.82 -9.78 -10.49
C ALA A 171 17.02 -8.77 -9.64
N GLU A 172 16.83 -7.56 -10.14
CA GLU A 172 16.10 -6.48 -9.47
C GLU A 172 14.66 -6.34 -9.96
N ASP A 173 14.20 -7.22 -10.87
CA ASP A 173 12.82 -7.22 -11.36
C ASP A 173 11.85 -7.33 -10.18
N LEU A 174 10.81 -6.50 -10.21
CA LEU A 174 9.72 -6.59 -9.24
C LEU A 174 8.97 -7.91 -9.47
N HIS A 175 8.75 -8.66 -8.41
CA HIS A 175 8.16 -10.01 -8.49
C HIS A 175 7.05 -10.25 -7.47
N HIS A 176 6.95 -9.38 -6.45
CA HIS A 176 5.99 -9.51 -5.38
C HIS A 176 5.42 -8.14 -5.04
N GLN A 177 4.16 -8.12 -4.62
CA GLN A 177 3.50 -6.92 -4.12
C GLN A 177 2.68 -7.24 -2.88
N VAL A 178 2.54 -6.26 -1.99
CA VAL A 178 1.70 -6.33 -0.79
C VAL A 178 0.80 -5.10 -0.75
N VAL A 179 -0.47 -5.29 -0.35
CA VAL A 179 -1.42 -4.19 -0.12
C VAL A 179 -1.74 -4.10 1.37
N LYS A 180 -1.52 -2.91 1.95
CA LYS A 180 -1.86 -2.58 3.33
C LYS A 180 -2.87 -1.45 3.39
N LEU A 181 -3.96 -1.67 4.09
CA LEU A 181 -5.02 -0.70 4.36
C LEU A 181 -4.69 0.08 5.63
N GLN A 182 -5.09 1.35 5.69
CA GLN A 182 -4.87 2.17 6.87
C GLN A 182 -6.00 3.17 7.09
N VAL A 183 -6.48 3.23 8.34
CA VAL A 183 -7.42 4.23 8.82
C VAL A 183 -6.78 4.98 9.98
N ASN A 184 -6.60 6.29 9.81
CA ASN A 184 -6.24 7.21 10.88
C ASN A 184 -7.52 8.00 11.26
N PHE A 185 -7.99 7.86 12.49
CA PHE A 185 -9.19 8.53 12.98
C PHE A 185 -8.98 10.01 13.37
N GLY A 186 -7.76 10.54 13.23
CA GLY A 186 -7.43 11.94 13.49
C GLY A 186 -6.76 12.15 14.85
N MET A 187 -7.18 13.22 15.55
CA MET A 187 -6.67 13.61 16.88
C MET A 187 -5.14 13.79 16.94
N GLY A 188 -4.54 14.27 15.85
CA GLY A 188 -3.10 14.55 15.76
C GLY A 188 -2.22 13.32 15.48
N ALA A 189 -2.81 12.14 15.26
CA ALA A 189 -2.03 10.95 14.93
C ALA A 189 -1.24 11.14 13.63
N CYS A 190 0.04 10.74 13.64
CA CYS A 190 1.03 11.06 12.62
C CYS A 190 2.05 9.94 12.43
N PHE A 191 2.91 10.08 11.42
CA PHE A 191 4.06 9.19 11.23
C PHE A 191 5.35 10.00 11.33
N PRO A 192 6.32 9.57 12.15
CA PRO A 192 7.61 10.24 12.25
C PRO A 192 8.38 10.14 10.92
N LEU A 193 9.50 10.84 10.86
CA LEU A 193 10.40 10.80 9.71
C LEU A 193 11.04 9.41 9.58
N HIS A 194 10.90 8.75 8.43
CA HIS A 194 11.40 7.42 8.17
C HIS A 194 11.60 7.13 6.66
N PHE A 195 12.27 6.02 6.38
CA PHE A 195 12.20 5.34 5.09
C PHE A 195 11.27 4.14 5.22
N ASP A 196 10.64 3.75 4.11
CA ASP A 196 9.71 2.61 4.09
C ASP A 196 10.43 1.26 4.15
N SER A 197 11.69 1.25 3.73
CA SER A 197 12.59 0.13 3.79
C SER A 197 13.95 0.61 4.31
N ALA A 198 14.56 -0.19 5.18
CA ALA A 198 16.01 -0.12 5.33
C ALA A 198 16.59 -0.99 4.21
N ALA A 199 17.44 -0.42 3.36
CA ALA A 199 17.93 -1.05 2.13
C ALA A 199 18.57 -2.44 2.33
N GLU A 200 18.99 -2.76 3.55
CA GLU A 200 19.62 -4.02 3.96
C GLU A 200 18.64 -5.07 4.52
N LEU A 201 17.39 -4.68 4.84
CA LEU A 201 16.44 -5.51 5.58
C LEU A 201 15.33 -6.12 4.72
N ASP A 202 14.90 -5.47 3.63
CA ASP A 202 13.89 -6.04 2.74
C ASP A 202 14.10 -5.71 1.24
N GLY A 203 13.42 -6.47 0.37
CA GLY A 203 13.48 -6.30 -1.08
C GLY A 203 12.59 -5.17 -1.62
N ARG A 204 12.01 -4.32 -0.78
CA ARG A 204 11.03 -3.30 -1.18
C ARG A 204 11.72 -2.19 -1.98
N ARG A 205 11.16 -1.86 -3.14
CA ARG A 205 11.73 -0.87 -4.06
C ARG A 205 10.85 0.35 -4.26
N VAL A 206 9.56 0.12 -4.47
CA VAL A 206 8.58 1.18 -4.75
C VAL A 206 7.44 1.09 -3.75
N THR A 207 7.06 2.24 -3.21
CA THR A 207 5.83 2.44 -2.48
C THR A 207 4.86 3.22 -3.35
N ALA A 208 3.61 2.75 -3.47
CA ALA A 208 2.51 3.50 -4.04
C ALA A 208 1.43 3.72 -2.96
N LEU A 209 1.24 4.96 -2.53
CA LEU A 209 0.28 5.37 -1.53
C LEU A 209 -0.94 6.03 -2.20
N THR A 210 -2.11 5.45 -2.02
CA THR A 210 -3.37 5.94 -2.60
C THR A 210 -4.29 6.49 -1.52
N TYR A 211 -4.83 7.68 -1.77
CA TYR A 211 -5.67 8.43 -0.83
C TYR A 211 -7.17 8.31 -1.13
N LEU A 212 -7.98 8.22 -0.06
CA LEU A 212 -9.42 8.00 -0.14
C LEU A 212 -10.20 9.04 0.70
N ASN A 213 -9.78 10.30 0.66
CA ASN A 213 -10.33 11.37 1.51
C ASN A 213 -11.09 12.42 0.68
N PRO A 214 -12.42 12.29 0.54
CA PRO A 214 -13.23 13.26 -0.18
C PRO A 214 -13.30 14.56 0.62
N GLY A 215 -13.25 15.70 -0.07
CA GLY A 215 -13.43 17.01 0.55
C GLY A 215 -12.34 17.42 1.53
N TRP A 216 -11.14 16.82 1.47
CA TRP A 216 -9.99 17.30 2.25
C TRP A 216 -9.78 18.79 1.98
N LYS A 217 -9.54 19.56 3.04
CA LYS A 217 -9.26 20.99 2.98
C LYS A 217 -8.01 21.35 3.78
N GLU A 218 -7.41 22.48 3.43
CA GLU A 218 -6.28 23.01 4.17
C GLU A 218 -6.64 23.17 5.67
N GLY A 219 -5.74 22.70 6.53
CA GLY A 219 -5.95 22.68 7.99
C GLY A 219 -6.44 21.36 8.57
N ASP A 220 -6.99 20.44 7.76
CA ASP A 220 -7.36 19.08 8.18
C ASP A 220 -6.12 18.24 8.58
N GLY A 221 -4.97 18.58 8.01
CA GLY A 221 -3.69 17.91 8.25
C GLY A 221 -3.55 16.59 7.49
N GLY A 222 -2.64 15.73 7.96
CA GLY A 222 -2.43 14.41 7.38
C GLY A 222 -1.64 14.39 6.07
N GLU A 223 -1.04 15.51 5.66
CA GLU A 223 -0.19 15.56 4.47
C GLU A 223 1.03 14.65 4.59
N LEU A 224 1.40 14.01 3.48
CA LEU A 224 2.71 13.37 3.35
C LEU A 224 3.73 14.45 3.01
N VAL A 225 4.87 14.46 3.71
CA VAL A 225 6.02 15.29 3.35
C VAL A 225 7.14 14.38 2.90
N VAL A 226 7.55 14.52 1.65
CA VAL A 226 8.71 13.83 1.08
C VAL A 226 9.90 14.78 1.03
N TYR A 227 11.11 14.24 1.17
CA TYR A 227 12.36 15.00 1.23
C TYR A 227 13.30 14.58 0.10
N PRO A 228 13.01 14.96 -1.16
CA PRO A 228 13.86 14.65 -2.30
C PRO A 228 15.20 15.39 -2.19
N PHE A 229 16.33 14.68 -2.09
CA PHE A 229 17.64 15.33 -2.00
C PHE A 229 18.22 15.62 -3.40
N PRO A 230 18.78 16.81 -3.67
CA PRO A 230 19.00 17.96 -2.77
C PRO A 230 17.88 19.03 -2.83
N SER A 231 16.70 18.68 -3.31
CA SER A 231 15.58 19.61 -3.46
C SER A 231 14.88 19.94 -2.12
N PRO A 232 14.12 21.03 -2.04
CA PRO A 232 13.30 21.34 -0.87
C PRO A 232 12.25 20.24 -0.60
N PRO A 233 11.78 20.10 0.66
CA PRO A 233 10.69 19.18 1.00
C PRO A 233 9.41 19.50 0.23
N VAL A 234 8.69 18.47 -0.18
CA VAL A 234 7.42 18.59 -0.91
C VAL A 234 6.29 18.06 -0.05
N LYS A 235 5.29 18.91 0.19
CA LYS A 235 4.09 18.58 0.96
C LYS A 235 2.97 18.16 0.01
N ILE A 236 2.41 16.97 0.24
CA ILE A 236 1.43 16.33 -0.62
C ILE A 236 0.15 16.07 0.18
N GLU A 237 -0.92 16.70 -0.25
CA GLU A 237 -2.22 16.63 0.40
C GLU A 237 -2.90 15.28 0.12
N PRO A 238 -3.59 14.68 1.11
CA PRO A 238 -4.15 13.34 1.01
C PRO A 238 -5.52 13.32 0.30
N ARG A 239 -5.64 13.95 -0.87
CA ARG A 239 -6.93 14.09 -1.60
C ARG A 239 -7.45 12.76 -2.14
N MET A 240 -8.77 12.59 -2.20
CA MET A 240 -9.41 11.45 -2.88
C MET A 240 -8.80 11.17 -4.26
N GLY A 241 -8.52 9.90 -4.56
CA GLY A 241 -8.06 9.47 -5.89
C GLY A 241 -6.60 9.81 -6.21
N ARG A 242 -5.90 10.58 -5.35
CA ARG A 242 -4.48 10.86 -5.52
C ARG A 242 -3.63 9.63 -5.18
N VAL A 243 -2.67 9.35 -6.04
CA VAL A 243 -1.65 8.31 -5.87
C VAL A 243 -0.27 8.96 -5.80
N VAL A 244 0.54 8.55 -4.84
CA VAL A 244 1.93 8.99 -4.70
C VAL A 244 2.84 7.78 -4.81
N LEU A 245 3.74 7.78 -5.79
CA LEU A 245 4.79 6.79 -5.91
C LEU A 245 6.08 7.36 -5.32
N PHE A 246 6.85 6.56 -4.60
CA PHE A 246 8.18 6.94 -4.15
C PHE A 246 9.10 5.75 -3.93
N SER A 247 10.41 6.01 -3.95
CA SER A 247 11.42 5.01 -3.64
C SER A 247 11.31 4.59 -2.17
N ALA A 248 11.07 3.30 -1.93
CA ALA A 248 10.90 2.77 -0.58
C ALA A 248 12.17 2.92 0.27
N ALA A 249 13.34 2.73 -0.35
CA ALA A 249 14.64 2.78 0.32
C ALA A 249 15.26 4.19 0.38
N ASN A 250 14.97 5.04 -0.60
CA ASN A 250 15.70 6.31 -0.78
C ASN A 250 14.84 7.57 -0.59
N MET A 251 13.52 7.45 -0.40
CA MET A 251 12.68 8.61 -0.14
C MET A 251 12.40 8.76 1.36
N LEU A 252 13.13 9.68 1.99
CA LEU A 252 12.86 10.09 3.37
C LEU A 252 11.52 10.81 3.41
N HIS A 253 10.63 10.42 4.32
CA HIS A 253 9.31 11.02 4.40
C HIS A 253 8.68 10.93 5.80
N ARG A 254 7.66 11.75 6.04
CA ARG A 254 6.82 11.73 7.25
C ARG A 254 5.38 12.07 6.92
N VAL A 255 4.46 11.76 7.81
CA VAL A 255 3.06 12.19 7.68
C VAL A 255 2.75 13.17 8.80
N LEU A 256 2.27 14.36 8.44
CA LEU A 256 1.90 15.38 9.41
C LEU A 256 0.71 14.96 10.27
N PRO A 257 0.56 15.51 11.48
CA PRO A 257 -0.62 15.27 12.33
C PRO A 257 -1.93 15.47 11.57
N SER A 258 -2.80 14.45 11.61
CA SER A 258 -4.14 14.53 11.03
C SER A 258 -5.14 14.94 12.09
N LYS A 259 -5.90 16.01 11.86
CA LYS A 259 -7.01 16.43 12.73
C LYS A 259 -8.32 15.77 12.32
N ALA A 260 -8.46 15.47 11.03
CA ALA A 260 -9.59 14.75 10.45
C ALA A 260 -9.25 13.28 10.19
N ARG A 261 -10.29 12.50 9.91
CA ARG A 261 -10.19 11.11 9.50
C ARG A 261 -9.46 11.00 8.15
N ARG A 262 -8.43 10.15 8.08
CA ARG A 262 -7.54 9.96 6.93
C ARG A 262 -7.44 8.48 6.55
N LEU A 263 -7.96 8.16 5.38
CA LEU A 263 -7.97 6.84 4.77
C LEU A 263 -6.96 6.78 3.63
N CYS A 264 -6.20 5.69 3.60
CA CYS A 264 -5.32 5.37 2.49
C CYS A 264 -5.09 3.86 2.43
N PHE A 265 -4.58 3.40 1.30
CA PHE A 265 -3.92 2.11 1.21
C PHE A 265 -2.55 2.28 0.57
N THR A 266 -1.64 1.38 0.91
CA THR A 266 -0.26 1.36 0.44
C THR A 266 -0.02 0.06 -0.30
N GLN A 267 0.51 0.16 -1.51
CA GLN A 267 1.03 -0.97 -2.27
C GLN A 267 2.56 -0.91 -2.23
N TRP A 268 3.19 -1.99 -1.80
CA TRP A 268 4.64 -2.13 -1.81
C TRP A 268 5.05 -3.14 -2.85
N PHE A 269 6.05 -2.79 -3.67
CA PHE A 269 6.58 -3.64 -4.72
C PHE A 269 8.00 -4.07 -4.38
N PHE A 270 8.27 -5.37 -4.51
CA PHE A 270 9.51 -5.99 -4.05
C PHE A 270 10.30 -6.58 -5.22
N ALA A 271 11.59 -6.23 -5.29
CA ALA A 271 12.57 -6.88 -6.14
C ALA A 271 12.91 -8.26 -5.58
N ARG A 272 13.39 -9.16 -6.45
CA ARG A 272 13.97 -10.43 -6.00
C ARG A 272 15.21 -10.10 -5.16
N SER A 273 15.33 -10.69 -3.96
CA SER A 273 16.56 -10.50 -3.19
C SER A 273 17.74 -11.15 -3.94
N ALA A 274 18.85 -10.41 -4.09
CA ALA A 274 20.09 -10.93 -4.64
C ALA A 274 20.77 -11.84 -3.60
N GLY A 275 20.23 -13.05 -3.41
CA GLY A 275 20.89 -14.15 -2.68
C GLY A 275 20.57 -14.25 -1.17
N GLY A 276 19.93 -15.37 -0.81
CA GLY A 276 20.33 -16.18 0.34
C GLY A 276 19.95 -15.74 1.75
N SER A 277 18.67 -15.80 2.09
CA SER A 277 18.13 -16.49 3.28
C SER A 277 16.64 -16.21 3.34
N SER A 278 15.83 -17.26 3.33
CA SER A 278 14.46 -17.18 3.83
C SER A 278 14.53 -16.80 5.31
N VAL A 279 14.53 -15.51 5.61
CA VAL A 279 13.98 -15.07 6.89
C VAL A 279 12.49 -15.30 6.72
N SER A 280 12.04 -16.43 7.24
CA SER A 280 10.63 -16.70 7.41
C SER A 280 9.98 -15.47 8.04
N SER A 281 8.89 -15.02 7.43
CA SER A 281 7.90 -14.19 8.11
C SER A 281 7.30 -15.03 9.25
N SER A 282 8.05 -15.17 10.33
CA SER A 282 7.66 -15.81 11.57
C SER A 282 8.30 -15.05 12.73
N ALA A 283 7.99 -13.75 12.79
CA ALA A 283 8.09 -12.97 14.01
C ALA A 283 6.70 -12.39 14.34
N ALA A 284 5.72 -13.29 14.46
CA ALA A 284 4.45 -13.10 15.16
C ALA A 284 3.65 -14.41 15.08
N GLY A 285 3.76 -15.26 16.11
CA GLY A 285 2.86 -16.41 16.27
C GLY A 285 3.57 -17.73 16.56
N SER A 286 3.62 -18.09 17.84
CA SER A 286 3.61 -19.45 18.39
C SER A 286 4.37 -19.48 19.72
N SER A 287 3.68 -19.18 20.82
CA SER A 287 4.14 -19.53 22.17
C SER A 287 3.83 -21.01 22.40
N GLY A 288 4.76 -21.88 22.01
CA GLY A 288 4.75 -23.29 22.39
C GLY A 288 5.37 -23.46 23.78
N SER A 289 4.57 -23.97 24.71
CA SER A 289 4.99 -24.42 26.04
C SER A 289 6.11 -25.46 25.93
N ALA A 290 7.24 -25.20 26.58
CA ALA A 290 8.25 -26.21 26.86
C ALA A 290 8.56 -26.17 28.37
N ALA A 291 7.92 -27.09 29.10
CA ALA A 291 8.32 -27.46 30.44
C ALA A 291 9.71 -28.10 30.36
N ASN A 292 10.70 -27.46 30.98
CA ASN A 292 12.06 -27.98 31.05
C ASN A 292 12.15 -29.01 32.18
N GLY A 293 12.59 -30.23 31.83
CA GLY A 293 12.95 -31.27 32.78
C GLY A 293 14.28 -30.93 33.44
N GLY A 294 14.31 -30.93 34.78
CA GLY A 294 15.53 -30.85 35.57
C GLY A 294 16.09 -32.26 35.83
N VAL A 295 17.32 -32.48 35.37
CA VAL A 295 18.26 -33.48 35.91
C VAL A 295 19.07 -32.72 36.97
N GLY A 296 19.05 -33.08 38.25
CA GLY A 296 19.78 -34.21 38.84
C GLY A 296 20.91 -33.63 39.70
N GLY A 297 20.91 -33.93 41.00
CA GLY A 297 21.95 -33.52 41.94
C GLY A 297 21.92 -34.44 43.16
N ASP A 298 22.91 -35.33 43.23
CA ASP A 298 23.31 -36.09 44.40
C ASP A 298 23.66 -35.15 45.57
N GLY A 299 23.25 -35.54 46.79
CA GLY A 299 23.55 -34.86 48.05
C GLY A 299 22.43 -35.01 49.07
#